data_AF-A0A6S7FIJ1-F1
#
_entry.id   AF-A0A6S7FIJ1-F1
#
_cell.length_a   1.000
_cell.length_b   1.000
_cell.length_c   1.000
_cell.angle_alpha   90.00
_cell.angle_beta   90.00
_cell.angle_gamma   90.00
#
_symmetry.space_group_name_H-M   'P 1'
#
loop_
_entity.id
_entity.type
_entity.pdbx_description
1 polymer ?
#
loop_
_entity_poly.entity_id
_entity_poly.type
_entity_poly.pdbx_seq_one_letter_code
_entity_poly.pdbx_strand_id
1 'polypeptide(L)'
;MDVKIIACMLLFLGIIEAADKCNTPIEIAAVVDVSDNLSPSNLPDVQNFLKRVANIFHVSSHASHMSVILAGTQVRVAIGLQDTGANRNKFPKAVDKSVKPLGGAWSLDRGLKLVKEDVFTTESGVRDFLPKVVFIITNGKQSNGDSDVLESRAKDLHDMGVYVYAVGIGDGVSRDELVLMVKNASEQLYQVDGFKDLDGLAVKISNDICQRNYIDSLAVCKTKVDVGFIVDSSGSISRTGYLNIKNFMKSIAVYMGFKPNRTHVGVVLYSKTAEMYSRFGSQHTMRKLFRILLKMPHLQDVTRIDLGLHIADTQLFTTEAGMREDVKKIAILFTDGEQTTDGVTDLIPLKEAANKLKERGIVVFAVGIGMGARRGQLLEIAGSGEYVIMLESFTELQQSAIKIATSTCQQVEGRPVINFTRSVYDVNEDRKAVVGIYVTQNKVIAPLTVSIHASPATAGNGDFFATVKNVTFQLGETRKQIEIEVVDDRWVEPTESFVLSLASSSPAILGEPSSVNIIDND
;
A
#
# COMPACT_ATOMS: atom_id res chain seq x y z
N MET A 1 -36.92 29.02 24.12
CA MET A 1 -35.91 27.93 24.08
C MET A 1 -34.59 28.55 24.51
N ASP A 2 -33.93 27.99 25.52
CA ASP A 2 -32.74 28.57 26.14
C ASP A 2 -31.57 28.65 25.13
N VAL A 3 -30.86 29.78 25.06
CA VAL A 3 -29.74 30.01 24.12
C VAL A 3 -28.66 28.93 24.28
N LYS A 4 -28.49 28.42 25.51
CA LYS A 4 -27.59 27.29 25.80
C LYS A 4 -28.05 25.98 25.17
N ILE A 5 -29.36 25.73 25.11
CA ILE A 5 -29.93 24.52 24.49
C ILE A 5 -29.73 24.58 22.97
N ILE A 6 -29.93 25.76 22.35
CA ILE A 6 -29.71 25.97 20.92
C ILE A 6 -28.23 25.79 20.56
N ALA A 7 -27.31 26.40 21.32
CA ALA A 7 -25.87 26.25 21.10
C ALA A 7 -25.40 24.79 21.25
N CYS A 8 -25.94 24.07 22.25
CA CYS A 8 -25.65 22.64 22.44
C CYS A 8 -26.19 21.78 21.29
N MET A 9 -27.41 22.05 20.81
CA MET A 9 -27.99 21.37 19.64
C MET A 9 -27.19 21.63 18.37
N LEU A 10 -26.76 22.87 18.10
CA LEU A 10 -25.95 23.23 16.94
C LEU A 10 -24.57 22.56 16.98
N LEU A 11 -23.92 22.53 18.14
CA LEU A 11 -22.68 21.77 18.34
C LEU A 11 -22.91 20.28 18.10
N PHE A 12 -24.00 19.70 18.62
CA PHE A 12 -24.31 18.28 18.45
C PHE A 12 -24.59 17.91 16.99
N LEU A 13 -25.34 18.74 16.27
CA LEU A 13 -25.57 18.61 14.83
C LEU A 13 -24.24 18.70 14.06
N GLY A 14 -23.39 19.66 14.40
CA GLY A 14 -22.05 19.80 13.82
C GLY A 14 -21.15 18.58 14.04
N ILE A 15 -21.24 17.92 15.21
CA ILE A 15 -20.53 16.65 15.46
C ILE A 15 -21.08 15.53 14.57
N ILE A 16 -22.40 15.39 14.46
CA ILE A 16 -23.01 14.32 13.65
C ILE A 16 -22.62 14.49 12.20
N GLU A 17 -22.75 15.70 11.66
CA GLU A 17 -22.35 16.00 10.29
C GLU A 17 -20.85 15.76 10.05
N ALA A 18 -20.00 16.16 11.00
CA ALA A 18 -18.57 15.89 10.92
C ALA A 18 -18.27 14.39 10.97
N ALA A 19 -18.90 13.66 11.90
CA ALA A 19 -18.71 12.23 12.08
C ALA A 19 -19.17 11.42 10.86
N ASP A 20 -20.24 11.87 10.17
CA ASP A 20 -20.71 11.26 8.92
C ASP A 20 -19.74 11.51 7.76
N LYS A 21 -19.07 12.68 7.75
CA LYS A 21 -18.02 13.00 6.76
C LYS A 21 -16.70 12.26 7.06
N CYS A 22 -16.39 12.01 8.33
CA CYS A 22 -15.18 11.35 8.79
C CYS A 22 -15.25 9.80 8.81
N ASN A 23 -15.76 9.19 7.73
CA ASN A 23 -15.85 7.72 7.62
C ASN A 23 -14.52 7.04 7.19
N THR A 24 -13.48 7.84 6.99
CA THR A 24 -12.15 7.43 6.53
C THR A 24 -11.22 7.19 7.73
N PRO A 25 -10.70 5.96 7.91
CA PRO A 25 -9.73 5.65 8.96
C PRO A 25 -8.44 6.48 8.83
N ILE A 26 -7.93 6.98 9.96
CA ILE A 26 -6.72 7.79 10.05
C ILE A 26 -5.90 7.46 11.30
N GLU A 27 -4.60 7.76 11.27
CA GLU A 27 -3.69 7.67 12.42
C GLU A 27 -3.46 9.06 13.01
N ILE A 28 -3.82 9.26 14.28
CA ILE A 28 -3.75 10.57 14.95
C ILE A 28 -2.75 10.50 16.11
N ALA A 29 -1.90 11.49 16.23
CA ALA A 29 -1.15 11.77 17.45
C ALA A 29 -1.50 13.18 17.95
N ALA A 30 -1.67 13.35 19.25
CA ALA A 30 -1.86 14.66 19.87
C ALA A 30 -0.72 14.93 20.85
N VAL A 31 0.12 15.91 20.53
CA VAL A 31 1.13 16.46 21.44
C VAL A 31 0.45 17.56 22.24
N VAL A 32 0.26 17.32 23.53
CA VAL A 32 -0.49 18.19 24.43
C VAL A 32 0.47 18.81 25.43
N ASP A 33 0.54 20.13 25.40
CA ASP A 33 1.22 20.92 26.41
C ASP A 33 0.46 20.80 27.75
N VAL A 34 1.14 20.22 28.73
CA VAL A 34 0.66 20.06 30.11
C VAL A 34 1.68 20.62 31.12
N SER A 35 2.44 21.62 30.67
CA SER A 35 3.41 22.40 31.46
C SER A 35 2.74 23.26 32.53
N ASP A 36 3.55 24.03 33.27
CA ASP A 36 3.05 24.95 34.31
C ASP A 36 2.08 26.03 33.79
N ASN A 37 2.07 26.28 32.47
CA ASN A 37 1.14 27.22 31.84
C ASN A 37 -0.29 26.67 31.76
N LEU A 38 -0.49 25.35 31.86
CA LEU A 38 -1.83 24.76 31.87
C LEU A 38 -2.42 24.76 33.27
N SER A 39 -3.25 25.76 33.58
CA SER A 39 -4.04 25.77 34.82
C SER A 39 -4.88 24.49 34.94
N PRO A 40 -4.95 23.86 36.13
CA PRO A 40 -5.84 22.70 36.35
C PRO A 40 -7.30 22.95 35.99
N SER A 41 -7.76 24.19 36.05
CA SER A 41 -9.13 24.58 35.66
C SER A 41 -9.40 24.49 34.16
N ASN A 42 -8.35 24.55 33.33
CA ASN A 42 -8.44 24.50 31.87
C ASN A 42 -8.19 23.09 31.30
N LEU A 43 -7.66 22.16 32.10
CA LEU A 43 -7.45 20.76 31.71
C LEU A 43 -8.72 20.09 31.15
N PRO A 44 -9.93 20.27 31.72
CA PRO A 44 -11.14 19.66 31.18
C PRO A 44 -11.42 20.05 29.73
N ASP A 45 -11.12 21.28 29.32
CA ASP A 45 -11.35 21.75 27.95
C ASP A 45 -10.42 21.04 26.95
N VAL A 46 -9.15 20.83 27.32
CA VAL A 46 -8.19 20.04 26.53
C VAL A 46 -8.61 18.57 26.43
N GLN A 47 -9.04 17.97 27.55
CA GLN A 47 -9.57 16.61 27.55
C GLN A 47 -10.82 16.48 26.66
N ASN A 48 -11.72 17.46 26.69
CA ASN A 48 -12.92 17.49 25.88
C ASN A 48 -12.60 17.66 24.39
N PHE A 49 -11.62 18.49 24.03
CA PHE A 49 -11.09 18.59 22.66
C PHE A 49 -10.67 17.20 22.14
N LEU A 50 -9.81 16.49 22.89
CA LEU A 50 -9.31 15.17 22.49
C LEU A 50 -10.44 14.15 22.34
N LYS A 51 -11.39 14.12 23.29
CA LYS A 51 -12.56 13.23 23.23
C LYS A 51 -13.45 13.53 22.03
N ARG A 52 -13.62 14.81 21.69
CA ARG A 52 -14.47 15.24 20.59
C ARG A 52 -13.85 14.89 19.23
N VAL A 53 -12.56 15.18 19.05
CA VAL A 53 -11.78 14.73 17.89
C VAL A 53 -11.88 13.20 17.77
N ALA A 54 -11.64 12.47 18.86
CA ALA A 54 -11.71 11.02 18.87
C ALA A 54 -13.11 10.48 18.49
N ASN A 55 -14.17 11.14 18.94
CA ASN A 55 -15.55 10.76 18.57
C ASN A 55 -15.83 11.01 17.08
N ILE A 56 -15.43 12.18 16.55
CA ILE A 56 -15.64 12.54 15.15
C ILE A 56 -14.87 11.59 14.22
N PHE A 57 -13.62 11.24 14.54
CA PHE A 57 -12.81 10.30 13.77
C PHE A 57 -13.09 8.82 14.07
N HIS A 58 -14.08 8.52 14.94
CA HIS A 58 -14.45 7.16 15.34
C HIS A 58 -13.29 6.32 15.90
N VAL A 59 -12.46 6.93 16.75
CA VAL A 59 -11.27 6.28 17.32
C VAL A 59 -11.64 4.95 18.00
N SER A 60 -11.07 3.87 17.49
CA SER A 60 -11.28 2.49 17.96
C SER A 60 -10.31 1.54 17.26
N SER A 61 -10.13 0.34 17.78
CA SER A 61 -9.21 -0.67 17.22
C SER A 61 -9.53 -1.10 15.78
N HIS A 62 -10.70 -0.74 15.24
CA HIS A 62 -11.17 -1.14 13.90
C HIS A 62 -11.32 0.04 12.91
N ALA A 63 -11.15 1.28 13.36
CA ALA A 63 -11.35 2.49 12.55
C ALA A 63 -10.11 3.39 12.66
N SER A 64 -10.21 4.60 13.18
CA SER A 64 -9.04 5.48 13.40
C SER A 64 -8.35 5.12 14.71
N HIS A 65 -7.04 5.36 14.82
CA HIS A 65 -6.33 5.29 16.09
C HIS A 65 -5.90 6.69 16.51
N MET A 66 -5.76 6.89 17.82
CA MET A 66 -5.31 8.15 18.37
C MET A 66 -4.38 7.89 19.55
N SER A 67 -3.20 8.51 19.51
CA SER A 67 -2.24 8.55 20.60
C SER A 67 -2.22 9.94 21.24
N VAL A 68 -1.93 9.99 22.54
CA VAL A 68 -1.76 11.24 23.28
C VAL A 68 -0.39 11.27 23.92
N ILE A 69 0.37 12.30 23.60
CA ILE A 69 1.70 12.59 24.11
C ILE A 69 1.57 13.80 25.04
N LEU A 70 2.10 13.70 26.25
CA LEU A 70 2.11 14.80 27.20
C LEU A 70 3.48 15.45 27.18
N ALA A 71 3.52 16.75 26.94
CA ALA A 71 4.73 17.57 26.93
C ALA A 71 4.75 18.49 28.17
N GLY A 72 5.66 18.22 29.10
CA GLY A 72 5.96 19.04 30.29
C GLY A 72 7.36 18.69 30.79
N THR A 73 7.56 18.67 32.11
CA THR A 73 8.83 18.26 32.77
C THR A 73 9.42 17.00 32.12
N GLN A 74 8.57 15.99 31.94
CA GLN A 74 8.86 14.80 31.15
C GLN A 74 7.95 14.77 29.92
N VAL A 75 8.47 14.25 28.81
CA VAL A 75 7.70 13.97 27.60
C VAL A 75 7.46 12.47 27.52
N ARG A 76 6.20 12.06 27.42
CA ARG A 76 5.84 10.63 27.38
C ARG A 76 4.56 10.37 26.60
N VAL A 77 4.47 9.17 26.02
CA VAL A 77 3.20 8.64 25.49
C VAL A 77 2.29 8.30 26.67
N ALA A 78 1.16 9.00 26.79
CA ALA A 78 0.17 8.74 27.83
C ALA A 78 -0.93 7.78 27.39
N ILE A 79 -1.18 7.68 26.07
CA ILE A 79 -2.09 6.74 25.44
C ILE A 79 -1.44 6.31 24.10
N GLY A 80 -1.17 5.02 23.91
CA GLY A 80 -0.66 4.49 22.65
C GLY A 80 -1.75 4.28 21.60
N LEU A 81 -1.39 4.14 20.32
CA LEU A 81 -2.34 3.93 19.22
C LEU A 81 -3.23 2.67 19.44
N GLN A 82 -2.63 1.61 19.98
CA GLN A 82 -3.31 0.34 20.25
C GLN A 82 -4.17 0.35 21.52
N ASP A 83 -4.00 1.35 22.40
CA ASP A 83 -4.76 1.43 23.66
C ASP A 83 -6.22 1.86 23.46
N THR A 84 -6.54 2.39 22.28
CA THR A 84 -7.87 2.88 21.88
C THR A 84 -8.99 1.85 22.06
N GLY A 85 -8.70 0.56 21.85
CA GLY A 85 -9.60 -0.58 22.05
C GLY A 85 -10.89 -0.59 21.21
N ALA A 86 -11.72 -1.62 21.38
CA ALA A 86 -12.83 -1.91 20.46
C ALA A 86 -14.10 -1.06 20.68
N ASN A 87 -14.23 -0.41 21.84
CA ASN A 87 -15.42 0.36 22.22
C ASN A 87 -15.12 1.86 22.22
N ARG A 88 -16.01 2.66 21.63
CA ARG A 88 -15.95 4.13 21.60
C ARG A 88 -15.79 4.79 22.97
N ASN A 89 -16.18 4.13 24.06
CA ASN A 89 -16.05 4.66 25.42
C ASN A 89 -14.67 4.41 26.06
N LYS A 90 -13.81 3.58 25.47
CA LYS A 90 -12.51 3.25 26.08
C LYS A 90 -11.53 4.42 25.97
N PHE A 91 -11.43 5.04 24.79
CA PHE A 91 -10.53 6.17 24.58
C PHE A 91 -10.89 7.39 25.46
N PRO A 92 -12.16 7.84 25.55
CA PRO A 92 -12.52 8.92 26.48
C PRO A 92 -12.13 8.66 27.93
N LYS A 93 -12.33 7.43 28.42
CA LYS A 93 -11.91 7.04 29.78
C LYS A 93 -10.39 7.04 29.94
N ALA A 94 -9.64 6.66 28.90
CA ALA A 94 -8.19 6.75 28.91
C ALA A 94 -7.72 8.20 28.96
N VAL A 95 -8.39 9.12 28.23
CA VAL A 95 -8.13 10.56 28.31
C VAL A 95 -8.33 11.08 29.73
N ASP A 96 -9.49 10.78 30.35
CA ASP A 96 -9.80 11.19 31.73
C ASP A 96 -8.75 10.71 32.74
N LYS A 97 -8.26 9.48 32.56
CA LYS A 97 -7.31 8.85 33.48
C LYS A 97 -5.88 9.34 33.26
N SER A 98 -5.46 9.51 32.01
CA SER A 98 -4.05 9.62 31.64
C SER A 98 -3.58 11.05 31.36
N VAL A 99 -4.48 11.94 30.92
CA VAL A 99 -4.14 13.34 30.58
C VAL A 99 -4.25 14.20 31.85
N LYS A 100 -3.10 14.56 32.42
CA LYS A 100 -2.98 15.32 33.67
C LYS A 100 -1.86 16.36 33.56
N PRO A 101 -1.91 17.48 34.31
CA PRO A 101 -0.81 18.43 34.39
C PRO A 101 0.44 17.71 34.88
N LEU A 102 1.56 17.92 34.18
CA LEU A 102 2.87 17.39 34.58
C LEU A 102 3.78 18.50 35.13
N GLY A 103 3.44 19.77 34.86
CA GLY A 103 4.22 20.92 35.28
C GLY A 103 5.58 20.99 34.59
N GLY A 104 6.40 21.96 34.99
CA GLY A 104 7.74 22.25 34.48
C GLY A 104 7.77 22.80 33.05
N ALA A 105 8.97 22.92 32.50
CA ALA A 105 9.18 23.51 31.18
C ALA A 105 8.60 22.63 30.07
N TRP A 106 7.98 23.28 29.10
CA TRP A 106 7.39 22.65 27.93
C TRP A 106 8.47 22.27 26.89
N SER A 107 8.20 21.30 26.02
CA SER A 107 9.18 20.80 25.02
C SER A 107 8.50 20.19 23.81
N LEU A 108 8.03 21.04 22.90
CA LEU A 108 7.32 20.63 21.69
C LEU A 108 8.22 19.80 20.77
N ASP A 109 9.48 20.19 20.61
CA ASP A 109 10.50 19.44 19.86
C ASP A 109 10.64 17.98 20.35
N ARG A 110 10.71 17.77 21.68
CA ARG A 110 10.77 16.44 22.29
C ARG A 110 9.48 15.67 22.05
N GLY A 111 8.34 16.35 22.07
CA GLY A 111 7.03 15.77 21.73
C GLY A 111 6.99 15.27 20.28
N LEU A 112 7.42 16.10 19.32
CA LEU A 112 7.50 15.75 17.91
C LEU A 112 8.49 14.61 17.65
N LYS A 113 9.64 14.61 18.34
CA LYS A 113 10.59 13.50 18.32
C LYS A 113 9.93 12.19 18.78
N LEU A 114 9.19 12.22 19.89
CA LEU A 114 8.49 11.05 20.41
C LEU A 114 7.41 10.53 19.44
N VAL A 115 6.74 11.42 18.70
CA VAL A 115 5.78 11.01 17.66
C VAL A 115 6.47 10.15 16.61
N LYS A 116 7.64 10.56 16.12
CA LYS A 116 8.43 9.81 15.13
C LYS A 116 8.96 8.49 15.68
N GLU A 117 9.59 8.54 16.85
CA GLU A 117 10.38 7.42 17.39
C GLU A 117 9.54 6.37 18.12
N ASP A 118 8.42 6.76 18.74
CA ASP A 118 7.66 5.87 19.61
C ASP A 118 6.19 5.72 19.22
N VAL A 119 5.61 6.63 18.42
CA VAL A 119 4.16 6.57 18.10
C VAL A 119 3.93 6.06 16.69
N PHE A 120 4.53 6.69 15.69
CA PHE A 120 4.40 6.30 14.30
C PHE A 120 5.49 5.32 13.88
N THR A 121 5.55 4.21 14.62
CA THR A 121 6.41 3.07 14.31
C THR A 121 5.60 1.79 14.14
N THR A 122 6.15 0.85 13.38
CA THR A 122 5.55 -0.47 13.17
C THR A 122 5.30 -1.21 14.48
N GLU A 123 6.23 -1.10 15.43
CA GLU A 123 6.14 -1.73 16.75
C GLU A 123 4.96 -1.18 17.57
N SER A 124 4.73 0.13 17.45
CA SER A 124 3.59 0.80 18.07
C SER A 124 2.26 0.53 17.35
N GLY A 125 2.29 -0.19 16.22
CA GLY A 125 1.12 -0.66 15.50
C GLY A 125 0.52 0.37 14.55
N VAL A 126 1.30 1.36 14.11
CA VAL A 126 0.86 2.35 13.13
C VAL A 126 0.47 1.66 11.81
N ARG A 127 -0.60 2.15 11.17
CA ARG A 127 -0.98 1.71 9.83
C ARG A 127 -0.47 2.72 8.80
N ASP A 128 0.76 2.55 8.35
CA ASP A 128 1.45 3.51 7.47
C ASP A 128 0.79 3.75 6.10
N PHE A 129 -0.08 2.85 5.67
CA PHE A 129 -0.91 3.03 4.46
C PHE A 129 -2.09 3.99 4.65
N LEU A 130 -2.34 4.46 5.88
CA LEU A 130 -3.35 5.47 6.19
C LEU A 130 -2.72 6.86 6.33
N PRO A 131 -3.50 7.94 6.14
CA PRO A 131 -3.03 9.28 6.45
C PRO A 131 -2.62 9.37 7.93
N LYS A 132 -1.57 10.15 8.20
CA LYS A 132 -1.07 10.43 9.55
C LYS A 132 -1.24 11.91 9.87
N VAL A 133 -1.84 12.23 11.01
CA VAL A 133 -2.08 13.60 11.48
C VAL A 133 -1.49 13.78 12.88
N VAL A 134 -0.88 14.93 13.10
CA VAL A 134 -0.42 15.38 14.41
C VAL A 134 -1.15 16.65 14.79
N PHE A 135 -1.81 16.66 15.95
CA PHE A 135 -2.24 17.90 16.60
C PHE A 135 -1.20 18.33 17.62
N ILE A 136 -0.77 19.57 17.57
CA ILE A 136 0.05 20.21 18.60
C ILE A 136 -0.85 21.20 19.32
N ILE A 137 -1.07 21.01 20.62
CA ILE A 137 -1.96 21.86 21.42
C ILE A 137 -1.10 22.53 22.48
N THR A 138 -0.97 23.86 22.41
CA THR A 138 -0.12 24.64 23.31
C THR A 138 -0.72 26.00 23.66
N ASN A 139 -0.34 26.51 24.83
CA ASN A 139 -0.70 27.84 25.31
C ASN A 139 0.53 28.69 25.69
N GLY A 140 1.73 28.30 25.20
CA GLY A 140 2.97 29.03 25.42
C GLY A 140 3.93 28.96 24.21
N LYS A 141 4.95 29.83 24.20
CA LYS A 141 6.19 29.73 23.36
C LYS A 141 7.05 28.54 23.80
N GLN A 142 8.08 28.03 23.08
CA GLN A 142 9.17 27.10 23.51
C GLN A 142 10.16 27.73 24.56
N SER A 143 10.58 27.04 25.66
CA SER A 143 11.22 27.65 26.85
C SER A 143 12.70 27.80 26.60
N ASN A 144 13.28 26.77 25.99
CA ASN A 144 14.72 26.54 25.85
C ASN A 144 15.06 25.94 24.47
N GLY A 145 14.18 26.13 23.48
CA GLY A 145 14.29 25.50 22.16
C GLY A 145 15.06 26.33 21.18
N ASP A 146 16.11 25.75 20.63
CA ASP A 146 16.63 26.17 19.34
C ASP A 146 15.51 26.01 18.30
N SER A 147 15.12 27.12 17.65
CA SER A 147 14.06 27.12 16.63
C SER A 147 14.42 26.19 15.46
N ASP A 148 15.72 26.03 15.19
CA ASP A 148 16.24 25.12 14.17
C ASP A 148 15.95 23.66 14.54
N VAL A 149 16.01 23.32 15.82
CA VAL A 149 15.68 21.96 16.29
C VAL A 149 14.19 21.71 16.14
N LEU A 150 13.33 22.65 16.52
CA LEU A 150 11.88 22.48 16.40
C LEU A 150 11.45 22.32 14.94
N GLU A 151 11.96 23.19 14.06
CA GLU A 151 11.71 23.12 12.61
C GLU A 151 12.20 21.78 12.04
N SER A 152 13.40 21.33 12.43
CA SER A 152 13.96 20.05 12.01
C SER A 152 13.07 18.86 12.43
N ARG A 153 12.52 18.86 13.65
CA ARG A 153 11.59 17.79 14.10
C ARG A 153 10.26 17.82 13.35
N ALA A 154 9.73 19.00 13.03
CA ALA A 154 8.54 19.11 12.20
C ALA A 154 8.79 18.64 10.77
N LYS A 155 9.94 19.01 10.19
CA LYS A 155 10.39 18.56 8.88
C LYS A 155 10.49 17.03 8.80
N ASP A 156 11.06 16.39 9.81
CA ASP A 156 11.11 14.93 9.89
C ASP A 156 9.72 14.28 9.75
N LEU A 157 8.72 14.82 10.46
CA LEU A 157 7.34 14.33 10.37
C LEU A 157 6.73 14.62 8.98
N HIS A 158 7.00 15.78 8.42
CA HIS A 158 6.56 16.17 7.08
C HIS A 158 7.12 15.29 5.97
N ASP A 159 8.38 14.84 6.09
CA ASP A 159 9.03 13.93 5.15
C ASP A 159 8.45 12.51 5.27
N MET A 160 7.96 12.12 6.46
CA MET A 160 7.18 10.90 6.68
C MET A 160 5.72 11.00 6.18
N GLY A 161 5.34 12.10 5.52
CA GLY A 161 3.99 12.35 5.02
C GLY A 161 2.97 12.67 6.10
N VAL A 162 3.41 13.10 7.29
CA VAL A 162 2.54 13.49 8.41
C VAL A 162 2.05 14.92 8.22
N TYR A 163 0.74 15.12 8.39
CA TYR A 163 0.10 16.43 8.40
C TYR A 163 0.05 16.96 9.83
N VAL A 164 0.86 17.97 10.11
CA VAL A 164 0.89 18.63 11.41
C VAL A 164 -0.11 19.78 11.42
N TYR A 165 -0.88 19.88 12.50
CA TYR A 165 -1.81 20.97 12.79
C TYR A 165 -1.43 21.59 14.14
N ALA A 166 -1.18 22.89 14.15
CA ALA A 166 -0.83 23.64 15.34
C ALA A 166 -2.06 24.36 15.90
N VAL A 167 -2.31 24.20 17.20
CA VAL A 167 -3.40 24.82 17.95
C VAL A 167 -2.80 25.65 19.07
N GLY A 168 -2.78 26.97 18.89
CA GLY A 168 -2.37 27.94 19.89
C GLY A 168 -3.57 28.45 20.70
N ILE A 169 -3.40 28.57 22.02
CA ILE A 169 -4.47 29.02 22.94
C ILE A 169 -4.01 30.28 23.68
N GLY A 170 -4.78 31.36 23.54
CA GLY A 170 -4.52 32.67 24.13
C GLY A 170 -3.36 33.41 23.45
N ASP A 171 -2.91 34.48 24.12
CA ASP A 171 -1.89 35.40 23.59
C ASP A 171 -0.45 35.00 23.98
N GLY A 172 -0.29 33.99 24.84
CA GLY A 172 1.02 33.52 25.31
C GLY A 172 1.80 32.68 24.29
N VAL A 173 1.18 32.32 23.17
CA VAL A 173 1.79 31.50 22.12
C VAL A 173 2.58 32.34 21.12
N SER A 174 3.72 31.81 20.68
CA SER A 174 4.50 32.41 19.59
C SER A 174 3.98 31.94 18.25
N ARG A 175 3.31 32.81 17.49
CA ARG A 175 2.83 32.46 16.14
C ARG A 175 3.97 32.01 15.22
N ASP A 176 5.11 32.69 15.27
CA ASP A 176 6.28 32.36 14.45
C ASP A 176 6.77 30.93 14.70
N GLU A 177 6.73 30.49 15.96
CA GLU A 177 7.10 29.12 16.34
C GLU A 177 6.10 28.09 15.83
N LEU A 178 4.79 28.39 15.91
CA LEU A 178 3.75 27.51 15.38
C LEU A 178 3.85 27.35 13.85
N VAL A 179 4.30 28.41 13.15
CA VAL A 179 4.51 28.38 11.70
C VAL A 179 5.65 27.43 11.31
N LEU A 180 6.71 27.32 12.12
CA LEU A 180 7.82 26.38 11.86
C LEU A 180 7.37 24.91 11.83
N MET A 181 6.23 24.59 12.47
CA MET A 181 5.75 23.22 12.61
C MET A 181 4.78 22.79 11.51
N VAL A 182 4.36 23.69 10.62
CA VAL A 182 3.31 23.42 9.62
C VAL A 182 3.76 23.78 8.21
N LYS A 183 3.27 23.07 7.19
CA LYS A 183 3.57 23.38 5.78
C LYS A 183 2.81 24.59 5.25
N ASN A 184 1.56 24.75 5.69
CA ASN A 184 0.67 25.83 5.26
C ASN A 184 -0.06 26.42 6.47
N ALA A 185 0.43 27.56 6.95
CA ALA A 185 -0.14 28.27 8.09
C ALA A 185 -1.59 28.72 7.88
N SER A 186 -2.05 28.94 6.65
CA SER A 186 -3.45 29.34 6.38
C SER A 186 -4.45 28.20 6.58
N GLU A 187 -3.98 26.96 6.58
CA GLU A 187 -4.79 25.75 6.63
C GLU A 187 -4.59 24.93 7.91
N GLN A 188 -3.39 24.99 8.48
CA GLN A 188 -2.92 24.07 9.52
C GLN A 188 -2.68 24.75 10.86
N LEU A 189 -2.68 26.09 10.92
CA LEU A 189 -2.49 26.84 12.15
C LEU A 189 -3.83 27.43 12.60
N TYR A 190 -4.21 27.07 13.82
CA TYR A 190 -5.43 27.52 14.49
C TYR A 190 -5.02 28.23 15.76
N GLN A 191 -5.63 29.38 16.02
CA GLN A 191 -5.47 30.11 17.26
C GLN A 191 -6.84 30.42 17.82
N VAL A 192 -7.01 30.25 19.13
CA VAL A 192 -8.24 30.57 19.85
C VAL A 192 -7.91 31.46 21.04
N ASP A 193 -8.87 32.30 21.44
CA ASP A 193 -8.67 33.28 22.50
C ASP A 193 -8.59 32.60 23.88
N GLY A 194 -9.31 31.51 24.08
CA GLY A 194 -9.26 30.75 25.33
C GLY A 194 -9.60 29.27 25.19
N PHE A 195 -9.40 28.54 26.30
CA PHE A 195 -9.59 27.09 26.35
C PHE A 195 -11.02 26.65 26.04
N LYS A 196 -12.02 27.46 26.39
CA LYS A 196 -13.44 27.15 26.13
C LYS A 196 -13.78 27.06 24.63
N ASP A 197 -13.00 27.72 23.78
CA ASP A 197 -13.23 27.72 22.33
C ASP A 197 -12.71 26.44 21.64
N LEU A 198 -11.93 25.62 22.36
CA LEU A 198 -11.43 24.34 21.85
C LEU A 198 -12.57 23.40 21.44
N ASP A 199 -13.73 23.48 22.08
CA ASP A 199 -14.86 22.62 21.77
C ASP A 199 -15.37 22.82 20.33
N GLY A 200 -15.55 24.09 19.94
CA GLY A 200 -15.92 24.46 18.57
C GLY A 200 -14.78 24.20 17.58
N LEU A 201 -13.54 24.45 18.00
CA LEU A 201 -12.36 24.19 17.18
C LEU A 201 -12.23 22.70 16.82
N ALA A 202 -12.45 21.79 17.76
CA ALA A 202 -12.40 20.35 17.50
C ALA A 202 -13.38 19.93 16.38
N VAL A 203 -14.57 20.53 16.31
CA VAL A 203 -15.51 20.30 15.20
C VAL A 203 -14.98 20.88 13.90
N LYS A 204 -14.51 22.13 13.92
CA LYS A 204 -13.97 22.83 12.75
C LYS A 204 -12.79 22.08 12.13
N ILE A 205 -11.74 21.83 12.92
CA ILE A 205 -10.51 21.19 12.44
C ILE A 205 -10.77 19.76 11.93
N SER A 206 -11.66 19.02 12.58
CA SER A 206 -12.03 17.67 12.12
C SER A 206 -12.77 17.73 10.78
N ASN A 207 -13.67 18.70 10.59
CA ASN A 207 -14.33 18.92 9.31
C ASN A 207 -13.34 19.26 8.20
N ASP A 208 -12.39 20.16 8.47
CA ASP A 208 -11.38 20.58 7.47
C ASP A 208 -10.50 19.39 7.07
N ILE A 209 -10.14 18.53 8.01
CA ILE A 209 -9.41 17.28 7.73
C ILE A 209 -10.27 16.29 6.92
N CYS A 210 -11.55 16.12 7.26
CA CYS A 210 -12.41 15.11 6.63
C CYS A 210 -12.95 15.52 5.27
N GLN A 211 -13.03 16.83 4.97
CA GLN A 211 -13.34 17.32 3.63
C GLN A 211 -12.21 17.05 2.64
N ARG A 212 -10.97 16.97 3.13
CA ARG A 212 -9.83 16.53 2.32
C ARG A 212 -9.95 15.03 2.09
N ASN A 213 -10.20 14.63 0.85
CA ASN A 213 -10.41 13.24 0.47
C ASN A 213 -9.07 12.47 0.41
N TYR A 214 -8.30 12.47 1.51
CA TYR A 214 -6.94 11.95 1.59
C TYR A 214 -6.84 10.49 1.12
N ILE A 215 -7.79 9.62 1.51
CA ILE A 215 -7.80 8.23 1.03
C ILE A 215 -8.04 8.14 -0.47
N ASP A 216 -8.88 9.00 -1.05
CA ASP A 216 -9.08 8.97 -2.50
C ASP A 216 -7.88 9.50 -3.27
N SER A 217 -7.09 10.43 -2.70
CA SER A 217 -5.81 10.81 -3.27
C SER A 217 -4.76 9.69 -3.22
N LEU A 218 -4.82 8.80 -2.22
CA LEU A 218 -3.93 7.64 -2.11
C LEU A 218 -4.28 6.51 -3.09
N ALA A 219 -5.52 6.46 -3.59
CA ALA A 219 -5.94 5.41 -4.52
C ALA A 219 -5.14 5.49 -5.83
N VAL A 220 -4.29 4.51 -6.08
CA VAL A 220 -3.56 4.33 -7.35
C VAL A 220 -4.52 3.87 -8.45
N CYS A 221 -5.42 2.96 -8.09
CA CYS A 221 -6.44 2.45 -8.99
C CYS A 221 -7.63 3.40 -9.10
N LYS A 222 -7.84 3.95 -10.30
CA LYS A 222 -9.00 4.80 -10.60
C LYS A 222 -10.08 4.11 -11.45
N THR A 223 -9.79 2.93 -11.99
CA THR A 223 -10.72 2.13 -12.80
C THR A 223 -11.62 1.26 -11.91
N LYS A 224 -12.72 0.76 -12.47
CA LYS A 224 -13.59 -0.20 -11.78
C LYS A 224 -12.92 -1.59 -11.77
N VAL A 225 -12.83 -2.21 -10.59
CA VAL A 225 -12.21 -3.53 -10.41
C VAL A 225 -12.94 -4.35 -9.33
N ASP A 226 -13.04 -5.65 -9.50
CA ASP A 226 -13.43 -6.58 -8.43
C ASP A 226 -12.18 -7.31 -7.90
N VAL A 227 -11.96 -7.22 -6.57
CA VAL A 227 -10.80 -7.79 -5.88
C VAL A 227 -11.25 -8.90 -4.95
N GLY A 228 -10.98 -10.15 -5.30
CA GLY A 228 -11.22 -11.31 -4.44
C GLY A 228 -9.99 -11.67 -3.63
N PHE A 229 -10.06 -11.56 -2.31
CA PHE A 229 -9.02 -12.07 -1.41
C PHE A 229 -9.26 -13.55 -1.11
N ILE A 230 -8.25 -14.39 -1.31
CA ILE A 230 -8.26 -15.82 -0.98
C ILE A 230 -7.23 -16.01 0.13
N VAL A 231 -7.68 -16.16 1.37
CA VAL A 231 -6.84 -15.92 2.55
C VAL A 231 -6.60 -17.22 3.31
N ASP A 232 -5.33 -17.60 3.44
CA ASP A 232 -4.92 -18.67 4.34
C ASP A 232 -5.20 -18.28 5.80
N SER A 233 -5.89 -19.17 6.49
CA SER A 233 -6.28 -19.08 7.89
C SER A 233 -5.77 -20.29 8.68
N SER A 234 -4.74 -20.97 8.17
CA SER A 234 -4.09 -22.14 8.76
C SER A 234 -3.38 -21.86 10.09
N GLY A 235 -3.02 -22.95 10.79
CA GLY A 235 -2.37 -22.93 12.09
C GLY A 235 -0.88 -22.56 12.05
N SER A 236 -0.22 -22.60 10.89
CA SER A 236 1.17 -22.16 10.72
C SER A 236 1.33 -20.65 10.92
N ILE A 237 0.30 -19.88 10.58
CA ILE A 237 0.31 -18.43 10.70
C ILE A 237 0.16 -18.05 12.17
N SER A 238 1.10 -17.28 12.73
CA SER A 238 0.93 -16.73 14.08
C SER A 238 -0.22 -15.72 14.17
N ARG A 239 -0.78 -15.49 15.37
CA ARG A 239 -1.84 -14.48 15.58
C ARG A 239 -1.43 -13.09 15.09
N THR A 240 -0.17 -12.70 15.33
CA THR A 240 0.40 -11.44 14.84
C THR A 240 0.51 -11.45 13.31
N GLY A 241 0.98 -12.56 12.73
CA GLY A 241 1.02 -12.72 11.27
C GLY A 241 -0.35 -12.59 10.62
N TYR A 242 -1.37 -13.20 11.21
CA TYR A 242 -2.74 -13.10 10.71
C TYR A 242 -3.30 -11.68 10.81
N LEU A 243 -2.96 -10.93 11.88
CA LEU A 243 -3.28 -9.51 11.98
C LEU A 243 -2.61 -8.68 10.87
N ASN A 244 -1.38 -9.03 10.51
CA ASN A 244 -0.66 -8.34 9.45
C ASN A 244 -1.24 -8.64 8.06
N ILE A 245 -1.69 -9.87 7.79
CA ILE A 245 -2.45 -10.20 6.57
C ILE A 245 -3.71 -9.33 6.47
N LYS A 246 -4.47 -9.21 7.58
CA LYS A 246 -5.64 -8.32 7.66
C LYS A 246 -5.29 -6.87 7.34
N ASN A 247 -4.16 -6.38 7.82
CA ASN A 247 -3.69 -5.02 7.53
C ASN A 247 -3.20 -4.86 6.10
N PHE A 248 -2.59 -5.89 5.51
CA PHE A 248 -2.18 -5.88 4.11
C PHE A 248 -3.39 -5.79 3.18
N MET A 249 -4.44 -6.57 3.44
CA MET A 249 -5.69 -6.50 2.69
C MET A 249 -6.35 -5.12 2.79
N LYS A 250 -6.29 -4.46 3.96
CA LYS A 250 -6.75 -3.07 4.13
C LYS A 250 -5.91 -2.11 3.27
N SER A 251 -4.58 -2.27 3.27
CA SER A 251 -3.67 -1.49 2.44
C SER A 251 -3.99 -1.63 0.95
N ILE A 252 -4.14 -2.88 0.47
CA ILE A 252 -4.54 -3.16 -0.92
C ILE A 252 -5.88 -2.50 -1.23
N ALA A 253 -6.88 -2.60 -0.34
CA ALA A 253 -8.18 -1.96 -0.55
C ALA A 253 -8.09 -0.43 -0.68
N VAL A 254 -7.19 0.22 0.08
CA VAL A 254 -6.92 1.68 -0.03
C VAL A 254 -6.30 2.01 -1.39
N TYR A 255 -5.21 1.34 -1.79
CA TYR A 255 -4.53 1.63 -3.06
C TYR A 255 -5.34 1.21 -4.29
N MET A 256 -6.15 0.16 -4.17
CA MET A 256 -7.15 -0.26 -5.17
C MET A 256 -8.36 0.68 -5.21
N GLY A 257 -8.43 1.67 -4.33
CA GLY A 257 -9.48 2.67 -4.36
C GLY A 257 -10.86 2.12 -4.01
N PHE A 258 -10.96 1.22 -3.04
CA PHE A 258 -12.23 0.66 -2.56
C PHE A 258 -13.30 1.74 -2.34
N LYS A 259 -14.37 1.66 -3.13
CA LYS A 259 -15.57 2.49 -3.08
C LYS A 259 -16.72 1.73 -3.76
N PRO A 260 -17.98 1.88 -3.30
CA PRO A 260 -19.12 1.14 -3.86
C PRO A 260 -19.31 1.27 -5.37
N ASN A 261 -18.90 2.39 -5.96
CA ASN A 261 -19.04 2.67 -7.39
C ASN A 261 -17.75 2.42 -8.21
N ARG A 262 -16.65 2.01 -7.55
CA ARG A 262 -15.34 1.81 -8.18
C ARG A 262 -14.85 0.38 -7.96
N THR A 263 -14.35 0.08 -6.77
CA THR A 263 -13.73 -1.20 -6.45
C THR A 263 -14.56 -1.97 -5.43
N HIS A 264 -14.94 -3.22 -5.77
CA HIS A 264 -15.62 -4.14 -4.84
C HIS A 264 -14.63 -5.16 -4.29
N VAL A 265 -14.87 -5.61 -3.06
CA VAL A 265 -14.01 -6.58 -2.37
C VAL A 265 -14.82 -7.79 -1.94
N GLY A 266 -14.27 -8.96 -2.27
CA GLY A 266 -14.74 -10.27 -1.85
C GLY A 266 -13.67 -10.97 -1.00
N VAL A 267 -14.09 -11.91 -0.15
CA VAL A 267 -13.18 -12.67 0.73
C VAL A 267 -13.60 -14.13 0.78
N VAL A 268 -12.66 -15.01 0.48
CA VAL A 268 -12.67 -16.44 0.78
C VAL A 268 -11.63 -16.71 1.86
N LEU A 269 -12.00 -17.48 2.87
CA LEU A 269 -11.07 -18.00 3.86
C LEU A 269 -10.85 -19.47 3.58
N TYR A 270 -9.61 -19.94 3.71
CA TYR A 270 -9.32 -21.36 3.62
C TYR A 270 -8.37 -21.81 4.73
N SER A 271 -8.50 -23.07 5.10
CA SER A 271 -7.58 -23.81 5.95
C SER A 271 -7.76 -25.29 5.62
N LYS A 272 -8.34 -26.12 6.51
CA LYS A 272 -8.78 -27.48 6.17
C LYS A 272 -9.98 -27.51 5.22
N THR A 273 -10.87 -26.53 5.36
CA THR A 273 -12.01 -26.26 4.47
C THR A 273 -11.88 -24.85 3.92
N ALA A 274 -12.67 -24.51 2.91
CA ALA A 274 -12.76 -23.15 2.38
C ALA A 274 -14.20 -22.66 2.36
N GLU A 275 -14.40 -21.36 2.61
CA GLU A 275 -15.72 -20.73 2.59
C GLU A 275 -15.65 -19.27 2.11
N MET A 276 -16.71 -18.81 1.45
CA MET A 276 -16.88 -17.40 1.13
C MET A 276 -17.31 -16.62 2.38
N TYR A 277 -16.35 -15.94 3.02
CA TYR A 277 -16.61 -15.12 4.19
C TYR A 277 -17.33 -13.80 3.86
N SER A 278 -17.06 -13.23 2.68
CA SER A 278 -17.70 -11.97 2.26
C SER A 278 -17.84 -11.89 0.74
N ARG A 279 -19.07 -11.64 0.28
CA ARG A 279 -19.38 -11.41 -1.15
C ARG A 279 -19.02 -9.99 -1.62
N PHE A 280 -18.87 -9.81 -2.93
CA PHE A 280 -18.69 -8.50 -3.55
C PHE A 280 -19.85 -7.57 -3.25
N GLY A 281 -19.57 -6.26 -3.17
CA GLY A 281 -20.57 -5.21 -2.93
C GLY A 281 -21.24 -5.22 -1.54
N SER A 282 -20.95 -6.18 -0.67
CA SER A 282 -21.57 -6.27 0.68
C SER A 282 -21.11 -5.16 1.64
N GLN A 283 -19.99 -4.50 1.32
CA GLN A 283 -19.42 -3.42 2.09
C GLN A 283 -19.60 -2.10 1.33
N HIS A 284 -20.14 -1.07 1.99
CA HIS A 284 -20.46 0.23 1.36
C HIS A 284 -19.50 1.35 1.75
N THR A 285 -18.67 1.15 2.78
CA THR A 285 -17.72 2.15 3.27
C THR A 285 -16.42 1.49 3.68
N MET A 286 -15.30 2.22 3.59
CA MET A 286 -13.99 1.73 3.99
C MET A 286 -13.99 1.22 5.43
N ARG A 287 -14.69 1.94 6.33
CA ARG A 287 -14.92 1.53 7.72
C ARG A 287 -15.64 0.18 7.84
N LYS A 288 -16.69 -0.07 7.04
CA LYS A 288 -17.42 -1.36 7.07
C LYS A 288 -16.53 -2.50 6.57
N LEU A 289 -15.74 -2.25 5.52
CA LEU A 289 -14.75 -3.21 5.02
C LEU A 289 -13.72 -3.53 6.10
N PHE A 290 -13.06 -2.53 6.69
CA PHE A 290 -12.02 -2.73 7.71
C PHE A 290 -12.54 -3.52 8.92
N ARG A 291 -13.79 -3.27 9.33
CA ARG A 291 -14.45 -4.01 10.40
C ARG A 291 -14.65 -5.49 10.03
N ILE A 292 -15.05 -5.79 8.80
CA ILE A 292 -15.21 -7.17 8.31
C ILE A 292 -13.86 -7.87 8.28
N LEU A 293 -12.83 -7.24 7.71
CA LEU A 293 -11.48 -7.82 7.63
C LEU A 293 -10.89 -8.09 9.01
N LEU A 294 -11.13 -7.20 9.99
CA LEU A 294 -10.64 -7.41 11.35
C LEU A 294 -11.32 -8.59 12.04
N LYS A 295 -12.62 -8.83 11.77
CA LYS A 295 -13.42 -9.91 12.35
C LYS A 295 -13.21 -11.28 11.70
N MET A 296 -12.41 -11.39 10.65
CA MET A 296 -12.14 -12.70 10.03
C MET A 296 -11.59 -13.68 11.08
N PRO A 297 -12.17 -14.88 11.21
CA PRO A 297 -11.69 -15.90 12.12
C PRO A 297 -10.34 -16.47 11.64
N HIS A 298 -9.48 -16.78 12.60
CA HIS A 298 -8.26 -17.55 12.35
C HIS A 298 -8.58 -19.02 12.59
N LEU A 299 -8.68 -19.83 11.53
CA LEU A 299 -9.25 -21.19 11.57
C LEU A 299 -8.29 -22.23 12.19
N GLN A 300 -6.97 -22.00 12.07
CA GLN A 300 -5.90 -22.71 12.76
C GLN A 300 -5.78 -24.22 12.44
N ASP A 301 -6.11 -24.63 11.22
CA ASP A 301 -5.97 -26.01 10.74
C ASP A 301 -4.94 -26.08 9.58
N VAL A 302 -4.97 -27.10 8.72
CA VAL A 302 -4.03 -27.28 7.60
C VAL A 302 -4.19 -26.24 6.47
N THR A 303 -3.34 -26.29 5.44
CA THR A 303 -3.29 -25.31 4.33
C THR A 303 -3.80 -25.94 3.03
N ARG A 304 -5.12 -25.85 2.76
CA ARG A 304 -5.75 -26.29 1.49
C ARG A 304 -6.01 -25.13 0.52
N ILE A 305 -4.93 -24.69 -0.12
CA ILE A 305 -4.91 -23.65 -1.17
C ILE A 305 -5.86 -24.00 -2.32
N ASP A 306 -5.88 -25.27 -2.72
CA ASP A 306 -6.75 -25.79 -3.77
C ASP A 306 -8.24 -25.53 -3.50
N LEU A 307 -8.71 -25.78 -2.27
CA LEU A 307 -10.08 -25.50 -1.86
C LEU A 307 -10.36 -24.00 -1.83
N GLY A 308 -9.39 -23.18 -1.41
CA GLY A 308 -9.49 -21.72 -1.48
C GLY A 308 -9.72 -21.22 -2.91
N LEU A 309 -8.94 -21.71 -3.87
CA LEU A 309 -9.09 -21.40 -5.30
C LEU A 309 -10.42 -21.93 -5.85
N HIS A 310 -10.83 -23.14 -5.46
CA HIS A 310 -12.09 -23.74 -5.88
C HIS A 310 -13.31 -22.92 -5.43
N ILE A 311 -13.37 -22.50 -4.16
CA ILE A 311 -14.45 -21.67 -3.63
C ILE A 311 -14.42 -20.26 -4.23
N ALA A 312 -13.23 -19.73 -4.51
CA ALA A 312 -13.10 -18.46 -5.21
C ALA A 312 -13.74 -18.53 -6.60
N ASP A 313 -13.45 -19.58 -7.39
CA ASP A 313 -14.00 -19.75 -8.74
C ASP A 313 -15.51 -20.00 -8.73
N THR A 314 -15.95 -20.97 -7.94
CA THR A 314 -17.33 -21.49 -7.98
C THR A 314 -18.34 -20.66 -7.20
N GLN A 315 -17.90 -19.87 -6.22
CA GLN A 315 -18.78 -19.07 -5.39
C GLN A 315 -18.46 -17.58 -5.47
N LEU A 316 -17.22 -17.18 -5.18
CA LEU A 316 -16.93 -15.75 -5.04
C LEU A 316 -17.00 -14.99 -6.38
N PHE A 317 -16.33 -15.50 -7.42
CA PHE A 317 -16.30 -14.89 -8.74
C PHE A 317 -17.53 -15.30 -9.56
N THR A 318 -18.72 -15.02 -9.01
CA THR A 318 -20.01 -15.26 -9.65
C THR A 318 -20.87 -14.00 -9.59
N THR A 319 -21.79 -13.85 -10.55
CA THR A 319 -22.73 -12.73 -10.57
C THR A 319 -23.64 -12.74 -9.34
N GLU A 320 -23.98 -13.92 -8.82
CA GLU A 320 -24.76 -14.14 -7.59
C GLU A 320 -24.04 -13.59 -6.35
N ALA A 321 -22.72 -13.71 -6.32
CA ALA A 321 -21.87 -13.11 -5.28
C ALA A 321 -21.56 -11.62 -5.53
N GLY A 322 -22.18 -11.00 -6.53
CA GLY A 322 -22.07 -9.57 -6.82
C GLY A 322 -20.89 -9.18 -7.70
N MET A 323 -20.22 -10.15 -8.35
CA MET A 323 -19.19 -9.88 -9.35
C MET A 323 -19.79 -9.14 -10.55
N ARG A 324 -19.08 -8.13 -11.05
CA ARG A 324 -19.45 -7.36 -12.24
C ARG A 324 -18.76 -7.93 -13.47
N GLU A 325 -19.51 -8.16 -14.54
CA GLU A 325 -18.98 -8.76 -15.76
C GLU A 325 -18.07 -7.82 -16.53
N ASP A 326 -18.41 -6.52 -16.58
CA ASP A 326 -17.79 -5.47 -17.39
C ASP A 326 -16.54 -4.82 -16.76
N VAL A 327 -16.04 -5.36 -15.65
CA VAL A 327 -14.88 -4.82 -14.93
C VAL A 327 -13.72 -5.81 -14.88
N LYS A 328 -12.49 -5.30 -14.69
CA LYS A 328 -11.32 -6.16 -14.42
C LYS A 328 -11.52 -6.92 -13.11
N LYS A 329 -11.06 -8.16 -13.06
CA LYS A 329 -11.17 -9.03 -11.88
C LYS A 329 -9.78 -9.52 -11.51
N ILE A 330 -9.42 -9.38 -10.24
CA ILE A 330 -8.20 -9.95 -9.70
C ILE A 330 -8.52 -10.84 -8.50
N ALA A 331 -7.86 -11.99 -8.44
CA ALA A 331 -7.77 -12.82 -7.25
C ALA A 331 -6.41 -12.57 -6.60
N ILE A 332 -6.38 -12.38 -5.28
CA ILE A 332 -5.13 -12.25 -4.52
C ILE A 332 -5.13 -13.32 -3.44
N LEU A 333 -4.27 -14.32 -3.63
CA LEU A 333 -4.09 -15.43 -2.72
C LEU A 333 -2.97 -15.13 -1.71
N PHE A 334 -3.22 -15.37 -0.43
CA PHE A 334 -2.23 -15.26 0.64
C PHE A 334 -1.97 -16.63 1.24
N THR A 335 -0.71 -17.01 1.40
CA THR A 335 -0.27 -18.23 2.10
C THR A 335 1.05 -18.00 2.84
N ASP A 336 1.25 -18.65 3.98
CA ASP A 336 2.57 -18.71 4.66
C ASP A 336 3.28 -20.05 4.48
N GLY A 337 2.61 -21.01 3.84
CA GLY A 337 3.05 -22.39 3.71
C GLY A 337 2.73 -23.01 2.37
N GLU A 338 3.01 -24.31 2.29
CA GLU A 338 2.74 -25.16 1.13
C GLU A 338 1.34 -25.77 1.21
N GLN A 339 0.83 -26.11 0.03
CA GLN A 339 -0.35 -26.97 -0.08
C GLN A 339 -0.15 -28.28 0.71
N THR A 340 -1.07 -28.58 1.61
CA THR A 340 -1.05 -29.84 2.37
C THR A 340 -1.47 -31.00 1.45
N THR A 341 -0.59 -32.00 1.28
CA THR A 341 -0.84 -33.20 0.47
C THR A 341 -1.04 -34.46 1.30
N ASP A 342 -0.43 -34.51 2.49
CA ASP A 342 -0.39 -35.73 3.29
C ASP A 342 -1.78 -36.06 3.86
N GLY A 343 -2.25 -37.28 3.58
CA GLY A 343 -3.57 -37.75 4.03
C GLY A 343 -4.76 -37.09 3.34
N VAL A 344 -4.55 -36.35 2.25
CA VAL A 344 -5.60 -35.69 1.47
C VAL A 344 -5.97 -36.56 0.25
N THR A 345 -7.23 -36.97 0.15
CA THR A 345 -7.73 -37.84 -0.94
C THR A 345 -8.44 -37.08 -2.05
N ASP A 346 -8.81 -35.82 -1.82
CA ASP A 346 -9.61 -34.96 -2.69
C ASP A 346 -8.80 -33.75 -3.22
N LEU A 347 -7.50 -33.95 -3.43
CA LEU A 347 -6.57 -32.90 -3.84
C LEU A 347 -6.87 -32.43 -5.27
N ILE A 348 -7.02 -31.11 -5.47
CA ILE A 348 -7.03 -30.51 -6.81
C ILE A 348 -5.62 -29.94 -7.09
N PRO A 349 -4.96 -30.31 -8.20
CA PRO A 349 -3.66 -29.73 -8.54
C PRO A 349 -3.72 -28.20 -8.62
N LEU A 350 -2.73 -27.51 -8.03
CA LEU A 350 -2.75 -26.05 -7.90
C LEU A 350 -2.88 -25.32 -9.25
N LYS A 351 -2.14 -25.80 -10.26
CA LYS A 351 -2.23 -25.28 -11.63
C LYS A 351 -3.64 -25.43 -12.19
N GLU A 352 -4.30 -26.56 -11.97
CA GLU A 352 -5.66 -26.81 -12.43
C GLU A 352 -6.68 -25.91 -11.72
N ALA A 353 -6.62 -25.85 -10.39
CA ALA A 353 -7.51 -25.01 -9.58
C ALA A 353 -7.39 -23.52 -9.96
N ALA A 354 -6.16 -23.03 -10.17
CA ALA A 354 -5.93 -21.65 -10.57
C ALA A 354 -6.32 -21.37 -12.04
N ASN A 355 -6.20 -22.36 -12.93
CA ASN A 355 -6.55 -22.18 -14.34
C ASN A 355 -8.05 -21.91 -14.53
N LYS A 356 -8.93 -22.45 -13.68
CA LYS A 356 -10.38 -22.14 -13.71
C LYS A 356 -10.67 -20.65 -13.61
N LEU A 357 -9.93 -19.94 -12.74
CA LEU A 357 -10.01 -18.47 -12.64
C LEU A 357 -9.37 -17.78 -13.85
N LYS A 358 -8.15 -18.19 -14.23
CA LYS A 358 -7.37 -17.53 -15.29
C LYS A 358 -8.03 -17.62 -16.66
N GLU A 359 -8.63 -18.76 -17.02
CA GLU A 359 -9.36 -18.97 -18.27
C GLU A 359 -10.57 -18.03 -18.41
N ARG A 360 -11.12 -17.56 -17.28
CA ARG A 360 -12.20 -16.57 -17.21
C ARG A 360 -11.70 -15.12 -17.22
N GLY A 361 -10.41 -14.91 -17.49
CA GLY A 361 -9.78 -13.59 -17.54
C GLY A 361 -9.52 -12.96 -16.16
N ILE A 362 -9.56 -13.75 -15.08
CA ILE A 362 -9.23 -13.28 -13.73
C ILE A 362 -7.71 -13.37 -13.54
N VAL A 363 -7.08 -12.24 -13.23
CA VAL A 363 -5.63 -12.22 -12.93
C VAL A 363 -5.41 -12.69 -11.51
N VAL A 364 -4.53 -13.67 -11.31
CA VAL A 364 -4.25 -14.27 -10.00
C VAL A 364 -2.89 -13.81 -9.49
N PHE A 365 -2.89 -13.01 -8.42
CA PHE A 365 -1.69 -12.71 -7.63
C PHE A 365 -1.53 -13.77 -6.54
N ALA A 366 -0.30 -14.27 -6.37
CA ALA A 366 0.05 -15.22 -5.31
C ALA A 366 1.07 -14.58 -4.37
N VAL A 367 0.64 -14.35 -3.13
CA VAL A 367 1.42 -13.73 -2.06
C VAL A 367 1.88 -14.80 -1.07
N GLY A 368 3.18 -15.07 -1.08
CA GLY A 368 3.85 -15.92 -0.09
C GLY A 368 4.43 -15.09 1.04
N ILE A 369 4.23 -15.51 2.28
CA ILE A 369 4.70 -14.80 3.48
C ILE A 369 5.62 -15.70 4.29
N GLY A 370 6.81 -15.21 4.62
CA GLY A 370 7.82 -15.97 5.35
C GLY A 370 8.44 -17.09 4.53
N MET A 371 9.26 -17.91 5.20
CA MET A 371 10.08 -18.95 4.55
C MET A 371 9.30 -20.24 4.22
N GLY A 372 8.09 -20.42 4.75
CA GLY A 372 7.28 -21.60 4.50
C GLY A 372 6.62 -21.60 3.12
N ALA A 373 6.39 -20.42 2.54
CA ALA A 373 5.79 -20.30 1.22
C ALA A 373 6.79 -20.67 0.10
N ARG A 374 6.39 -21.56 -0.81
CA ARG A 374 7.24 -21.98 -1.94
C ARG A 374 6.92 -21.22 -3.21
N ARG A 375 7.91 -20.47 -3.70
CA ARG A 375 7.82 -19.73 -4.96
C ARG A 375 7.35 -20.59 -6.14
N GLY A 376 7.75 -21.86 -6.22
CA GLY A 376 7.31 -22.79 -7.27
C GLY A 376 5.79 -23.00 -7.29
N GLN A 377 5.18 -23.32 -6.15
CA GLN A 377 3.72 -23.45 -6.02
C GLN A 377 2.99 -22.14 -6.34
N LEU A 378 3.53 -21.01 -5.87
CA LEU A 378 2.95 -19.69 -6.17
C LEU A 378 3.01 -19.36 -7.66
N LEU A 379 4.07 -19.79 -8.37
CA LEU A 379 4.20 -19.61 -9.81
C LEU A 379 3.17 -20.45 -10.58
N GLU A 380 2.87 -21.68 -10.14
CA GLU A 380 1.82 -22.51 -10.73
C GLU A 380 0.44 -21.84 -10.61
N ILE A 381 0.17 -21.22 -9.46
CA ILE A 381 -1.07 -20.49 -9.18
C ILE A 381 -1.13 -19.23 -10.06
N ALA A 382 -0.14 -18.35 -9.94
CA ALA A 382 -0.13 -17.04 -10.58
C ALA A 382 0.08 -17.09 -12.11
N GLY A 383 0.74 -18.14 -12.62
CA GLY A 383 1.08 -18.32 -14.03
C GLY A 383 2.24 -17.48 -14.54
N SER A 384 2.67 -16.45 -13.81
CA SER A 384 3.83 -15.62 -14.14
C SER A 384 4.51 -15.11 -12.87
N GLY A 385 5.84 -15.01 -12.90
CA GLY A 385 6.64 -14.50 -11.79
C GLY A 385 6.34 -13.04 -11.43
N GLU A 386 5.77 -12.26 -12.35
CA GLU A 386 5.36 -10.86 -12.12
C GLU A 386 4.21 -10.74 -11.11
N TYR A 387 3.36 -11.77 -11.04
CA TYR A 387 2.21 -11.86 -10.15
C TYR A 387 2.51 -12.65 -8.86
N VAL A 388 3.77 -13.08 -8.68
CA VAL A 388 4.25 -13.69 -7.44
C VAL A 388 4.89 -12.62 -6.57
N ILE A 389 4.43 -12.51 -5.33
CA ILE A 389 4.97 -11.60 -4.32
C ILE A 389 5.45 -12.43 -3.15
N MET A 390 6.75 -12.41 -2.89
CA MET A 390 7.35 -13.02 -1.70
C MET A 390 7.60 -11.92 -0.69
N LEU A 391 7.13 -12.11 0.54
CA LEU A 391 7.35 -11.19 1.64
C LEU A 391 8.16 -11.91 2.71
N GLU A 392 9.35 -11.40 3.02
CA GLU A 392 10.16 -11.96 4.11
C GLU A 392 9.58 -11.54 5.47
N SER A 393 9.06 -10.31 5.53
CA SER A 393 8.41 -9.76 6.72
C SER A 393 7.23 -8.86 6.35
N PHE A 394 6.40 -8.54 7.33
CA PHE A 394 5.24 -7.67 7.15
C PHE A 394 5.59 -6.17 7.05
N THR A 395 6.86 -5.80 6.95
CA THR A 395 7.28 -4.40 6.75
C THR A 395 7.15 -3.96 5.29
N GLU A 396 7.14 -4.89 4.34
CA GLU A 396 7.10 -4.63 2.89
C GLU A 396 5.67 -4.55 2.29
N LEU A 397 4.64 -4.64 3.14
CA LEU A 397 3.24 -4.74 2.72
C LEU A 397 2.77 -3.52 1.92
N GLN A 398 3.23 -2.31 2.30
CA GLN A 398 2.77 -1.08 1.65
C GLN A 398 3.25 -1.02 0.20
N GLN A 399 4.54 -1.24 -0.05
CA GLN A 399 5.11 -1.23 -1.39
C GLN A 399 4.50 -2.31 -2.27
N SER A 400 4.26 -3.49 -1.69
CA SER A 400 3.58 -4.59 -2.38
C SER A 400 2.13 -4.28 -2.72
N ALA A 401 1.39 -3.58 -1.84
CA ALA A 401 0.03 -3.15 -2.12
C ALA A 401 -0.02 -2.14 -3.27
N ILE A 402 0.93 -1.20 -3.30
CA ILE A 402 1.10 -0.25 -4.40
C ILE A 402 1.42 -1.02 -5.68
N LYS A 403 2.36 -1.97 -5.67
CA LYS A 403 2.70 -2.80 -6.83
C LYS A 403 1.47 -3.52 -7.39
N ILE A 404 0.67 -4.19 -6.54
CA ILE A 404 -0.57 -4.86 -6.96
C ILE A 404 -1.53 -3.86 -7.63
N ALA A 405 -1.76 -2.70 -6.99
CA ALA A 405 -2.69 -1.70 -7.50
C ALA A 405 -2.24 -1.06 -8.82
N THR A 406 -0.96 -0.74 -8.93
CA THR A 406 -0.32 -0.26 -10.16
C THR A 406 -0.46 -1.31 -11.26
N SER A 407 0.00 -2.55 -11.03
CA SER A 407 -0.07 -3.64 -12.03
C SER A 407 -1.50 -3.94 -12.49
N THR A 408 -2.50 -3.74 -11.63
CA THR A 408 -3.91 -4.02 -11.97
C THR A 408 -4.54 -2.88 -12.78
N CYS A 409 -4.41 -1.65 -12.29
CA CYS A 409 -5.30 -0.56 -12.68
C CYS A 409 -4.65 0.50 -13.53
N GLN A 410 -3.36 0.74 -13.32
CA GLN A 410 -2.58 1.35 -14.36
C GLN A 410 -2.36 0.22 -15.35
N GLN A 411 -3.16 0.21 -16.42
CA GLN A 411 -2.59 -0.36 -17.62
C GLN A 411 -1.29 0.41 -17.83
N VAL A 412 -0.17 -0.25 -17.60
CA VAL A 412 0.77 -0.33 -18.71
C VAL A 412 -0.11 -0.86 -19.83
N GLU A 413 -0.66 0.03 -20.68
CA GLU A 413 -1.17 -0.42 -21.98
C GLU A 413 -0.07 -1.33 -22.50
N GLY A 414 -0.42 -2.58 -22.77
CA GLY A 414 0.43 -3.71 -22.42
C GLY A 414 1.89 -3.50 -22.75
N ARG A 415 2.79 -4.05 -21.93
CA ARG A 415 4.22 -4.01 -22.24
C ARG A 415 4.41 -4.42 -23.70
N PRO A 416 5.09 -3.61 -24.53
CA PRO A 416 5.38 -4.00 -25.90
C PRO A 416 6.02 -5.38 -25.88
N VAL A 417 5.42 -6.32 -26.58
CA VAL A 417 5.97 -7.67 -26.73
C VAL A 417 6.95 -7.61 -27.89
N ILE A 418 8.23 -7.79 -27.62
CA ILE A 418 9.31 -7.65 -28.60
C ILE A 418 9.86 -9.03 -28.94
N ASN A 419 9.78 -9.41 -30.21
CA ASN A 419 10.30 -10.67 -30.72
C ASN A 419 11.35 -10.42 -31.81
N PHE A 420 12.23 -11.40 -32.04
CA PHE A 420 12.99 -11.45 -33.28
C PHE A 420 12.05 -11.71 -34.46
N THR A 421 12.35 -11.11 -35.62
CA THR A 421 11.54 -11.30 -36.84
C THR A 421 11.62 -12.72 -37.40
N ARG A 422 12.62 -13.50 -36.98
CA ARG A 422 12.87 -14.89 -37.34
C ARG A 422 13.46 -15.62 -36.12
N SER A 423 13.28 -16.93 -36.05
CA SER A 423 13.92 -17.79 -35.05
C SER A 423 15.34 -18.22 -35.45
N VAL A 424 15.66 -18.15 -36.75
CA VAL A 424 16.96 -18.47 -37.34
C VAL A 424 17.26 -17.45 -38.45
N TYR A 425 18.50 -16.95 -38.50
CA TYR A 425 19.03 -16.14 -39.59
C TYR A 425 20.23 -16.87 -40.20
N ASP A 426 20.33 -16.89 -41.52
CA ASP A 426 21.50 -17.41 -42.22
C ASP A 426 22.26 -16.24 -42.85
N VAL A 427 23.58 -16.22 -42.67
CA VAL A 427 24.46 -15.19 -43.20
C VAL A 427 25.72 -15.83 -43.76
N ASN A 428 26.17 -15.34 -44.91
CA ASN A 428 27.49 -15.68 -45.44
C ASN A 428 28.57 -14.97 -44.62
N GLU A 429 29.72 -15.61 -44.40
CA GLU A 429 30.83 -15.01 -43.64
C GLU A 429 31.33 -13.68 -44.21
N ASP A 430 31.20 -13.49 -45.54
CA ASP A 430 31.53 -12.24 -46.26
C ASP A 430 30.60 -11.06 -45.93
N ARG A 431 29.60 -11.25 -45.06
CA ARG A 431 28.53 -10.28 -44.77
C ARG A 431 28.22 -10.14 -43.30
N LYS A 432 27.70 -8.96 -42.95
CA LYS A 432 27.11 -8.70 -41.64
C LYS A 432 25.75 -9.37 -41.51
N ALA A 433 25.47 -9.95 -40.34
CA ALA A 433 24.16 -10.52 -40.04
C ALA A 433 23.14 -9.39 -39.77
N VAL A 434 22.10 -9.30 -40.60
CA VAL A 434 21.01 -8.31 -40.44
C VAL A 434 19.86 -8.93 -39.66
N VAL A 435 19.74 -8.56 -38.39
CA VAL A 435 18.75 -9.12 -37.45
C VAL A 435 17.63 -8.12 -37.21
N GLY A 436 16.39 -8.58 -37.41
CA GLY A 436 15.19 -7.77 -37.14
C GLY A 436 14.58 -8.08 -35.78
N ILE A 437 14.08 -7.04 -35.10
CA ILE A 437 13.19 -7.15 -33.94
C ILE A 437 11.92 -6.34 -34.19
N TYR A 438 10.79 -6.82 -33.67
CA TYR A 438 9.50 -6.19 -33.89
C TYR A 438 8.56 -6.33 -32.69
N VAL A 439 7.64 -5.38 -32.60
CA VAL A 439 6.61 -5.32 -31.58
C VAL A 439 5.39 -6.11 -32.07
N THR A 440 5.11 -7.25 -31.45
CA THR A 440 3.98 -8.14 -31.81
C THR A 440 2.67 -7.72 -31.17
N GLN A 441 2.73 -7.16 -29.96
CA GLN A 441 1.55 -6.76 -29.20
C GLN A 441 1.84 -5.50 -28.40
N ASN A 442 0.82 -4.66 -28.28
CA ASN A 442 0.80 -3.40 -27.56
C ASN A 442 1.80 -2.34 -28.07
N LYS A 443 1.37 -1.08 -28.18
CA LYS A 443 2.17 -0.03 -28.80
C LYS A 443 3.27 0.47 -27.85
N VAL A 444 4.41 0.83 -28.43
CA VAL A 444 5.44 1.60 -27.71
C VAL A 444 4.90 3.03 -27.51
N ILE A 445 4.60 3.40 -26.26
CA ILE A 445 4.00 4.70 -25.88
C ILE A 445 5.00 5.71 -25.27
N ALA A 446 6.25 5.27 -25.05
CA ALA A 446 7.38 6.09 -24.62
C ALA A 446 8.68 5.44 -25.14
N PRO A 447 9.81 6.17 -25.25
CA PRO A 447 11.06 5.59 -25.71
C PRO A 447 11.45 4.32 -24.94
N LEU A 448 11.63 3.20 -25.65
CA LEU A 448 11.91 1.87 -25.09
C LEU A 448 13.24 1.34 -25.64
N THR A 449 14.23 1.17 -24.76
CA THR A 449 15.54 0.62 -25.13
C THR A 449 15.65 -0.86 -24.81
N VAL A 450 15.96 -1.66 -25.83
CA VAL A 450 16.25 -3.10 -25.76
C VAL A 450 17.71 -3.33 -26.12
N SER A 451 18.39 -4.19 -25.36
CA SER A 451 19.74 -4.67 -25.65
C SER A 451 19.67 -6.08 -26.25
N ILE A 452 20.40 -6.31 -27.35
CA ILE A 452 20.58 -7.61 -27.97
C ILE A 452 21.97 -8.12 -27.59
N HIS A 453 22.02 -9.34 -27.03
CA HIS A 453 23.25 -9.99 -26.59
C HIS A 453 23.54 -11.17 -27.51
N ALA A 454 24.72 -11.18 -28.13
CA ALA A 454 25.22 -12.32 -28.90
C ALA A 454 26.13 -13.19 -28.01
N SER A 455 25.80 -14.47 -27.88
CA SER A 455 26.56 -15.45 -27.12
C SER A 455 27.02 -16.61 -28.03
N PRO A 456 28.27 -17.08 -27.90
CA PRO A 456 28.78 -18.22 -28.65
C PRO A 456 27.88 -19.45 -28.54
N ALA A 457 27.74 -20.20 -29.62
CA ALA A 457 27.17 -21.55 -29.59
C ALA A 457 28.18 -22.54 -30.18
N THR A 458 28.14 -22.80 -31.49
CA THR A 458 29.22 -23.53 -32.18
C THR A 458 30.30 -22.61 -32.71
N ALA A 459 29.94 -21.36 -33.05
CA ALA A 459 30.88 -20.30 -33.42
C ALA A 459 31.60 -19.75 -32.18
N GLY A 460 32.90 -19.55 -32.29
CA GLY A 460 33.80 -18.95 -31.31
C GLY A 460 34.14 -17.48 -31.58
N ASN A 461 35.24 -17.01 -30.99
CA ASN A 461 35.70 -15.62 -31.12
C ASN A 461 36.43 -15.34 -32.45
N GLY A 462 36.66 -16.39 -33.25
CA GLY A 462 37.22 -16.29 -34.60
C GLY A 462 36.19 -15.85 -35.62
N ASP A 463 34.91 -16.18 -35.39
CA ASP A 463 33.88 -16.21 -36.42
C ASP A 463 32.86 -15.07 -36.23
N PHE A 464 32.74 -14.56 -34.99
CA PHE A 464 31.99 -13.34 -34.71
C PHE A 464 32.49 -12.62 -33.46
N PHE A 465 32.19 -11.31 -33.37
CA PHE A 465 32.46 -10.54 -32.16
C PHE A 465 31.22 -10.52 -31.26
N ALA A 466 31.31 -11.20 -30.11
CA ALA A 466 30.31 -11.11 -29.05
C ALA A 466 30.14 -9.65 -28.62
N THR A 467 29.00 -9.05 -28.97
CA THR A 467 28.71 -7.64 -28.71
C THR A 467 27.32 -7.47 -28.14
N VAL A 468 27.16 -6.42 -27.32
CA VAL A 468 25.85 -5.95 -26.87
C VAL A 468 25.44 -4.78 -27.75
N LYS A 469 24.32 -4.90 -28.46
CA LYS A 469 23.76 -3.84 -29.30
C LYS A 469 22.51 -3.27 -28.65
N ASN A 470 22.49 -1.96 -28.38
CA ASN A 470 21.31 -1.28 -27.82
C ASN A 470 20.48 -0.65 -28.93
N VAL A 471 19.17 -0.81 -28.85
CA VAL A 471 18.19 -0.31 -29.82
C VAL A 471 17.05 0.37 -29.09
N THR A 472 16.74 1.61 -29.48
CA THR A 472 15.62 2.36 -28.89
C THR A 472 14.47 2.48 -29.88
N PHE A 473 13.29 1.98 -29.49
CA PHE A 473 12.02 2.26 -30.17
C PHE A 473 11.46 3.60 -29.70
N GLN A 474 11.13 4.46 -30.65
CA GLN A 474 10.38 5.69 -30.43
C GLN A 474 8.87 5.42 -30.43
N LEU A 475 8.10 6.42 -29.99
CA LEU A 475 6.63 6.37 -29.95
C LEU A 475 6.05 5.87 -31.28
N GLY A 476 5.28 4.77 -31.22
CA GLY A 476 4.57 4.20 -32.38
C GLY A 476 5.43 3.39 -33.35
N GLU A 477 6.75 3.26 -33.13
CA GLU A 477 7.59 2.37 -33.95
C GLU A 477 7.29 0.89 -33.64
N THR A 478 7.27 0.07 -34.69
CA THR A 478 6.90 -1.35 -34.58
C THR A 478 8.01 -2.32 -34.98
N ARG A 479 9.09 -1.83 -35.62
CA ARG A 479 10.23 -2.68 -36.04
C ARG A 479 11.56 -1.93 -35.97
N LYS A 480 12.64 -2.67 -35.75
CA LYS A 480 14.04 -2.22 -35.87
C LYS A 480 14.89 -3.32 -36.49
N GLN A 481 16.01 -2.93 -37.07
CA GLN A 481 17.03 -3.86 -37.56
C GLN A 481 18.38 -3.45 -36.98
N ILE A 482 19.24 -4.43 -36.75
CA ILE A 482 20.63 -4.25 -36.36
C ILE A 482 21.56 -5.10 -37.22
N GLU A 483 22.81 -4.67 -37.29
CA GLU A 483 23.89 -5.41 -37.93
C GLU A 483 24.82 -5.97 -36.85
N ILE A 484 25.15 -7.25 -36.97
CA ILE A 484 26.15 -7.95 -36.17
C ILE A 484 27.31 -8.29 -37.08
N GLU A 485 28.52 -7.93 -36.65
CA GLU A 485 29.76 -8.23 -37.39
C GLU A 485 30.04 -9.73 -37.30
N VAL A 486 30.18 -10.35 -38.46
CA VAL A 486 30.73 -11.70 -38.65
C VAL A 486 32.15 -11.50 -39.18
N VAL A 487 33.04 -12.43 -38.86
CA VAL A 487 34.43 -12.38 -39.30
C VAL A 487 34.55 -13.23 -40.56
N ASP A 488 35.03 -12.61 -41.62
CA ASP A 488 35.37 -13.25 -42.89
C ASP A 488 36.84 -13.68 -42.84
N ASP A 489 37.14 -14.95 -43.12
CA ASP A 489 38.51 -15.45 -43.17
C ASP A 489 38.93 -16.06 -44.52
N ARG A 490 39.68 -17.17 -44.56
CA ARG A 490 40.14 -17.85 -45.78
C ARG A 490 40.03 -19.37 -45.69
N TRP A 491 39.42 -19.89 -44.63
CA TRP A 491 39.43 -21.29 -44.28
C TRP A 491 38.06 -21.88 -44.52
N VAL A 492 37.98 -22.95 -45.31
CA VAL A 492 36.71 -23.66 -45.52
C VAL A 492 36.31 -24.41 -44.24
N GLU A 493 35.24 -23.94 -43.60
CA GLU A 493 34.71 -24.40 -42.32
C GLU A 493 33.27 -24.96 -42.43
N PRO A 494 32.84 -25.84 -41.51
CA PRO A 494 31.43 -26.24 -41.44
C PRO A 494 30.55 -25.07 -40.98
N THR A 495 29.25 -25.09 -41.30
CA THR A 495 28.31 -24.07 -40.81
C THR A 495 28.31 -23.98 -39.28
N GLU A 496 28.60 -22.80 -38.76
CA GLU A 496 28.64 -22.52 -37.32
C GLU A 496 27.51 -21.58 -36.90
N SER A 497 27.34 -21.34 -35.59
CA SER A 497 26.22 -20.57 -35.08
C SER A 497 26.49 -19.86 -33.76
N PHE A 498 25.77 -18.75 -33.54
CA PHE A 498 25.68 -18.06 -32.25
C PHE A 498 24.22 -17.74 -31.90
N VAL A 499 23.95 -17.53 -30.61
CA VAL A 499 22.59 -17.29 -30.08
C VAL A 499 22.41 -15.83 -29.73
N LEU A 500 21.23 -15.30 -30.03
CA LEU A 500 20.79 -13.95 -29.72
C LEU A 500 19.73 -13.98 -28.63
N SER A 501 19.94 -13.19 -27.59
CA SER A 501 18.95 -12.95 -26.53
C SER A 501 18.63 -11.47 -26.38
N LEU A 502 17.40 -11.18 -25.94
CA LEU A 502 16.93 -9.83 -25.67
C LEU A 502 17.01 -9.53 -24.17
N ALA A 503 17.39 -8.31 -23.83
CA ALA A 503 17.22 -7.75 -22.48
C ALA A 503 16.66 -6.32 -22.58
N SER A 504 16.02 -5.82 -21.54
CA SER A 504 15.43 -4.47 -21.54
C SER A 504 15.59 -3.82 -20.17
N SER A 505 16.01 -2.56 -20.15
CA SER A 505 16.04 -1.72 -18.94
C SER A 505 14.70 -1.03 -18.66
N SER A 506 13.75 -1.12 -19.60
CA SER A 506 12.39 -0.57 -19.50
C SER A 506 11.35 -1.69 -19.53
N PRO A 507 10.13 -1.48 -19.00
CA PRO A 507 9.08 -2.51 -18.98
C PRO A 507 8.69 -2.99 -20.39
N ALA A 508 9.12 -4.18 -20.76
CA ALA A 508 8.79 -4.87 -22.02
C ALA A 508 8.60 -6.38 -21.76
N ILE A 509 7.90 -7.09 -22.63
CA ILE A 509 7.89 -8.56 -22.65
C ILE A 509 8.80 -8.98 -23.80
N LEU A 510 9.77 -9.84 -23.53
CA LEU A 510 10.78 -10.24 -24.50
C LEU A 510 10.49 -11.66 -24.96
N GLY A 511 10.58 -11.87 -26.27
CA GLY A 511 10.40 -13.16 -26.91
C GLY A 511 11.54 -14.14 -26.66
N GLU A 512 11.38 -15.35 -27.18
CA GLU A 512 12.39 -16.39 -27.13
C GLU A 512 13.69 -15.99 -27.87
N PRO A 513 14.84 -16.57 -27.49
CA PRO A 513 16.09 -16.40 -28.21
C PRO A 513 15.99 -16.80 -29.70
N SER A 514 16.87 -16.22 -30.53
CA SER A 514 17.04 -16.58 -31.95
C SER A 514 18.46 -17.11 -32.18
N SER A 515 18.70 -17.84 -33.26
CA SER A 515 20.06 -18.19 -33.70
C SER A 515 20.46 -17.47 -34.99
N VAL A 516 21.76 -17.34 -35.20
CA VAL A 516 22.36 -16.93 -36.48
C VAL A 516 23.33 -18.04 -36.90
N ASN A 517 23.20 -18.53 -38.13
CA ASN A 517 24.11 -19.48 -38.74
C ASN A 517 25.06 -18.74 -39.68
N ILE A 518 26.36 -19.01 -39.55
CA ILE A 518 27.42 -18.48 -40.41
C ILE A 518 27.72 -19.54 -41.47
N ILE A 519 27.54 -19.18 -42.73
CA ILE A 519 27.77 -20.04 -43.90
C ILE A 519 29.07 -19.58 -44.55
N ASP A 520 30.04 -20.48 -44.52
CA ASP A 520 31.28 -20.33 -45.28
C ASP A 520 31.00 -20.23 -46.79
N ASN A 521 31.65 -19.28 -47.46
CA ASN A 521 31.41 -18.98 -48.86
C ASN A 521 32.67 -18.77 -49.70
N ASP A 522 33.80 -19.29 -49.24
CA ASP A 522 35.11 -19.21 -49.91
C ASP A 522 35.33 -20.20 -51.08
#